data_AF-X0SUD4-F1
#
_entry.id   AF-X0SUD4-F1
#
_cell.length_a   1.000
_cell.length_b   1.000
_cell.length_c   1.000
_cell.angle_alpha   90.00
_cell.angle_beta   90.00
_cell.angle_gamma   90.00
#
_symmetry.space_group_name_H-M   'P 1'
#
loop_
_entity.id
_entity.type
_entity.pdbx_description
1 polymer ?
#
loop_
_entity_poly.entity_id
_entity_poly.type
_entity_poly.pdbx_seq_one_letter_code
_entity_poly.pdbx_strand_id
1 'polypeptide(L)'
;MESKFFDSLYEGDSPNGVKLGMGLTCGDFWPRVAGCSVLYRGSSMEVIDFVNLLAVAEAETSEISPPSYVPHNSGSIYFYIIRRVNNCGYEEHTLAAAVKVSIDASGELAEPQPNNVFETRAEQVDGNKIRLVWYYCPIEQ
;
A
#
# COMPACT_ATOMS: atom_id res chain seq x y z
N MET A 1 36.64 10.09 -14.25
CA MET A 1 35.98 9.79 -12.97
C MET A 1 35.16 8.52 -13.21
N GLU A 2 35.45 7.44 -12.48
CA GLU A 2 34.87 6.11 -12.76
C GLU A 2 33.36 6.08 -12.51
N SER A 3 32.59 5.53 -13.45
CA SER A 3 31.13 5.42 -13.40
C SER A 3 30.59 4.66 -12.18
N LYS A 4 31.41 3.79 -11.58
CA LYS A 4 31.04 2.99 -10.40
C LYS A 4 30.78 3.82 -9.14
N PHE A 5 31.37 5.01 -9.02
CA PHE A 5 31.13 5.90 -7.88
C PHE A 5 29.77 6.62 -7.97
N PHE A 6 29.26 6.76 -9.20
CA PHE A 6 27.93 7.32 -9.45
C PHE A 6 26.85 6.28 -9.22
N ASP A 7 27.06 5.02 -9.64
CA ASP A 7 26.06 3.95 -9.45
C ASP A 7 25.70 3.71 -7.97
N SER A 8 26.66 3.83 -7.04
CA SER A 8 26.39 3.72 -5.59
C SER A 8 25.69 4.93 -4.97
N LEU A 9 25.72 6.09 -5.64
CA LEU A 9 24.96 7.28 -5.22
C LEU A 9 23.50 7.23 -5.69
N TYR A 10 23.23 6.41 -6.72
CA TYR A 10 21.97 6.35 -7.45
C TYR A 10 21.09 5.13 -7.13
N GLU A 11 21.50 4.23 -6.24
CA GLU A 11 20.56 3.23 -5.69
C GLU A 11 19.40 3.88 -4.90
N GLY A 12 19.51 5.19 -4.60
CA GLY A 12 18.43 6.04 -4.08
C GLY A 12 17.86 7.06 -5.09
N ASP A 13 18.31 7.06 -6.35
CA ASP A 13 17.87 7.99 -7.40
C ASP A 13 16.85 7.32 -8.33
N SER A 14 15.78 6.81 -7.72
CA SER A 14 14.55 6.69 -8.46
C SER A 14 13.96 8.09 -8.66
N PRO A 15 13.17 8.35 -9.72
CA PRO A 15 12.38 9.58 -9.83
C PRO A 15 11.52 9.88 -8.59
N ASN A 16 11.27 8.86 -7.74
CA ASN A 16 10.63 9.00 -6.45
C ASN A 16 11.61 9.33 -5.32
N GLY A 17 12.83 8.79 -5.31
CA GLY A 17 13.86 9.06 -4.30
C GLY A 17 14.26 10.53 -4.21
N VAL A 18 14.37 11.23 -5.35
CA VAL A 18 14.58 12.69 -5.38
C VAL A 18 13.35 13.44 -4.85
N LYS A 19 12.13 13.02 -5.21
CA LYS A 19 10.89 13.62 -4.67
C LYS A 19 10.75 13.41 -3.16
N LEU A 20 11.20 12.26 -2.67
CA LEU A 20 11.12 11.85 -1.26
C LEU A 20 12.22 12.49 -0.40
N GLY A 21 13.41 12.67 -0.97
CA GLY A 21 14.54 13.34 -0.31
C GLY A 21 14.46 14.87 -0.32
N MET A 22 13.69 15.48 -1.26
CA MET A 22 13.74 16.93 -1.48
C MET A 22 12.39 17.66 -1.65
N GLY A 23 11.26 16.96 -1.86
CA GLY A 23 10.09 17.60 -2.51
C GLY A 23 8.72 17.52 -1.84
N LEU A 24 8.50 16.65 -0.84
CA LEU A 24 7.11 16.32 -0.43
C LEU A 24 6.65 16.89 0.92
N THR A 25 7.44 17.77 1.54
CA THR A 25 7.03 18.54 2.72
C THR A 25 7.16 20.03 2.49
N CYS A 26 6.08 20.67 2.03
CA CYS A 26 5.84 22.10 2.18
C CYS A 26 7.03 23.05 1.91
N GLY A 27 7.91 22.72 0.95
CA GLY A 27 8.95 23.62 0.47
C GLY A 27 10.28 23.63 1.23
N ASP A 28 10.53 22.72 2.17
CA ASP A 28 11.79 22.72 2.92
C ASP A 28 12.77 21.62 2.47
N PHE A 29 13.95 22.08 2.02
CA PHE A 29 15.04 21.37 1.35
C PHE A 29 15.85 20.45 2.31
N TRP A 30 15.20 19.78 3.26
CA TRP A 30 15.89 19.00 4.27
C TRP A 30 15.71 17.50 4.06
N PRO A 31 16.82 16.72 4.06
CA PRO A 31 16.73 15.27 3.97
C PRO A 31 16.04 14.72 5.21
N ARG A 32 15.11 13.78 5.01
CA ARG A 32 14.44 13.06 6.09
C ARG A 32 15.39 12.01 6.68
N VAL A 33 16.23 12.44 7.62
CA VAL A 33 17.26 11.58 8.27
C VAL A 33 16.71 10.35 8.99
N ALA A 34 15.42 10.35 9.34
CA ALA A 34 14.73 9.20 9.93
C ALA A 34 14.01 8.33 8.88
N GLY A 35 13.94 8.75 7.62
CA GLY A 35 13.08 8.16 6.59
C GLY A 35 11.66 8.74 6.59
N CYS A 36 10.75 8.07 5.89
CA CYS A 36 9.33 8.43 5.82
C CYS A 36 8.44 7.23 5.49
N SER A 37 7.13 7.45 5.58
CA SER A 37 6.12 6.55 5.02
C SER A 37 5.41 7.23 3.85
N VAL A 38 5.17 6.48 2.78
CA VAL A 38 4.52 6.98 1.55
C VAL A 38 3.23 6.23 1.33
N LEU A 39 2.16 6.97 1.05
CA LEU A 39 0.85 6.44 0.72
C LEU A 39 0.64 6.38 -0.79
N TYR A 40 0.28 5.20 -1.27
CA TYR A 40 -0.10 4.93 -2.65
C TYR A 40 -1.55 4.45 -2.73
N ARG A 41 -2.11 4.48 -3.95
CA ARG A 41 -3.46 3.96 -4.21
C ARG A 41 -3.54 3.25 -5.56
N GLY A 42 -4.39 2.24 -5.64
CA GLY A 42 -4.83 1.63 -6.88
C GLY A 42 -6.28 1.15 -6.80
N SER A 43 -6.81 0.66 -7.91
CA SER A 43 -8.14 0.02 -7.98
C SER A 43 -8.12 -1.47 -7.63
N SER A 44 -6.94 -2.10 -7.66
CA SER A 44 -6.66 -3.46 -7.17
C SER A 44 -5.21 -3.55 -6.70
N MET A 45 -4.81 -4.68 -6.11
CA MET A 45 -3.45 -4.92 -5.64
C MET A 45 -2.43 -4.98 -6.80
N GLU A 46 -2.86 -5.36 -8.00
CA GLU A 46 -2.02 -5.47 -9.21
C GLU A 46 -1.82 -4.12 -9.92
N VAL A 47 -2.72 -3.17 -9.70
CA VAL A 47 -2.73 -1.83 -10.35
C VAL A 47 -2.60 -0.70 -9.34
N ILE A 48 -1.76 -0.91 -8.32
CA ILE A 48 -1.31 0.17 -7.43
C ILE A 48 -0.39 1.12 -8.21
N ASP A 49 -0.72 2.41 -8.20
CA ASP A 49 0.10 3.44 -8.82
C ASP A 49 1.24 3.84 -7.87
N PHE A 50 2.39 3.17 -8.00
CA PHE A 50 3.61 3.51 -7.27
C PHE A 50 4.36 4.73 -7.85
N VAL A 51 3.88 5.30 -8.95
CA VAL A 51 4.45 6.52 -9.55
C VAL A 51 3.83 7.76 -8.91
N ASN A 52 2.57 7.67 -8.50
CA ASN A 52 1.82 8.77 -7.90
C ASN A 52 1.75 8.66 -6.36
N LEU A 53 2.62 9.41 -5.70
CA LEU A 53 2.65 9.53 -4.25
C LEU A 53 1.47 10.40 -3.78
N LEU A 54 0.52 9.80 -3.07
CA LEU A 54 -0.65 10.55 -2.58
C LEU A 54 -0.33 11.38 -1.34
N ALA A 55 0.43 10.80 -0.41
CA ALA A 55 0.82 11.48 0.82
C ALA A 55 2.16 10.94 1.31
N VAL A 56 2.86 11.76 2.09
CA VAL A 56 4.09 11.38 2.78
C VAL A 56 3.96 11.80 4.23
N ALA A 57 4.37 10.94 5.14
CA ALA A 57 4.41 11.24 6.56
C ALA A 57 5.76 10.86 7.18
N GLU A 58 6.02 11.38 8.38
CA GLU A 58 7.22 11.05 9.16
C GLU A 58 7.36 9.54 9.39
N ALA A 59 8.59 9.05 9.55
CA ALA A 59 8.88 7.62 9.74
C ALA A 59 8.08 6.97 10.88
N GLU A 60 7.90 7.71 11.98
CA GLU A 60 7.26 7.24 13.21
C GLU A 60 5.79 7.68 13.34
N THR A 61 5.17 8.20 12.27
CA THR A 61 3.74 8.53 12.34
C THR A 61 2.91 7.27 12.58
N SER A 62 1.85 7.39 13.38
CA SER A 62 0.85 6.34 13.52
C SER A 62 -0.22 6.41 12.43
N GLU A 63 -0.35 7.55 11.75
CA GLU A 63 -1.44 7.85 10.84
C GLU A 63 -0.96 8.57 9.58
N ILE A 64 -1.61 8.26 8.46
CA ILE A 64 -1.45 8.94 7.18
C ILE A 64 -2.80 8.91 6.46
N SER A 65 -3.16 10.03 5.85
CA SER A 65 -4.45 10.18 5.18
C SER A 65 -4.25 10.62 3.74
N PRO A 66 -5.10 10.15 2.80
CA PRO A 66 -5.09 10.71 1.45
C PRO A 66 -5.48 12.20 1.50
N PRO A 67 -4.93 13.04 0.61
CA PRO A 67 -5.32 14.45 0.53
C PRO A 67 -6.81 14.62 0.23
N SER A 68 -7.43 15.68 0.76
CA SER A 68 -8.88 15.93 0.63
C SER A 68 -9.37 16.17 -0.81
N TYR A 69 -8.47 16.52 -1.73
CA TYR A 69 -8.79 16.68 -3.15
C TYR A 69 -8.80 15.35 -3.92
N VAL A 70 -8.34 14.26 -3.32
CA VAL A 70 -8.34 12.94 -3.94
C VAL A 70 -9.75 12.37 -3.85
N PRO A 71 -10.44 12.14 -4.99
CA PRO A 71 -11.84 11.73 -4.95
C PRO A 71 -11.98 10.24 -4.62
N HIS A 72 -13.12 9.92 -3.99
CA HIS A 72 -13.65 8.58 -3.79
C HIS A 72 -15.03 8.52 -4.43
N ASN A 73 -15.18 7.68 -5.45
CA ASN A 73 -16.43 7.56 -6.17
C ASN A 73 -17.34 6.52 -5.48
N SER A 74 -18.64 6.77 -5.49
CA SER A 74 -19.63 5.80 -5.02
C SER A 74 -19.52 4.48 -5.79
N GLY A 75 -19.77 3.36 -5.11
CA GLY A 75 -19.70 2.02 -5.69
C GLY A 75 -18.30 1.59 -6.12
N SER A 76 -17.25 2.23 -5.59
CA SER A 76 -15.86 1.98 -5.97
C SER A 76 -15.07 1.31 -4.85
N ILE A 77 -14.00 0.64 -5.26
CA ILE A 77 -13.04 0.01 -4.38
C ILE A 77 -11.68 0.66 -4.62
N TYR A 78 -10.97 0.95 -3.54
CA TYR A 78 -9.61 1.45 -3.56
C TYR A 78 -8.73 0.59 -2.67
N PHE A 79 -7.51 0.35 -3.11
CA PHE A 79 -6.48 -0.28 -2.31
C PHE A 79 -5.42 0.76 -2.01
N TYR A 80 -5.15 0.97 -0.73
CA TYR A 80 -4.12 1.86 -0.24
C TYR A 80 -2.95 1.05 0.25
N ILE A 81 -1.74 1.50 -0.05
CA ILE A 81 -0.52 0.85 0.41
C ILE A 81 0.40 1.89 1.04
N ILE A 82 0.92 1.54 2.21
CA ILE A 82 1.99 2.29 2.85
C ILE A 82 3.30 1.57 2.59
N ARG A 83 4.31 2.30 2.12
CA ARG A 83 5.69 1.82 2.04
C ARG A 83 6.59 2.73 2.83
N ARG A 84 7.51 2.14 3.60
CA ARG A 84 8.54 2.90 4.30
C ARG A 84 9.70 3.17 3.37
N VAL A 85 10.30 4.33 3.56
CA VAL A 85 11.51 4.76 2.88
C VAL A 85 12.52 5.06 3.97
N ASN A 86 13.70 4.45 3.91
CA ASN A 86 14.73 4.72 4.89
C ASN A 86 15.42 6.08 4.63
N ASN A 87 16.37 6.43 5.49
CA ASN A 87 17.14 7.67 5.40
C ASN A 87 18.04 7.79 4.16
N CYS A 88 18.25 6.70 3.42
CA CYS A 88 18.99 6.68 2.15
C CYS A 88 18.07 6.82 0.93
N GLY A 89 16.76 6.96 1.12
CA GLY A 89 15.80 7.01 0.01
C GLY A 89 15.42 5.63 -0.54
N TYR A 90 15.82 4.54 0.13
CA TYR A 90 15.44 3.18 -0.26
C TYR A 90 14.02 2.88 0.22
N GLU A 91 13.13 2.63 -0.73
CA GLU A 91 11.73 2.31 -0.49
C GLU A 91 11.51 0.80 -0.37
N GLU A 92 10.72 0.37 0.60
CA GLU A 92 10.25 -1.01 0.71
C GLU A 92 9.39 -1.40 -0.51
N HIS A 93 9.63 -2.57 -1.09
CA HIS A 93 8.84 -3.08 -2.22
C HIS A 93 7.77 -4.10 -1.82
N THR A 94 7.32 -4.07 -0.56
CA THR A 94 6.30 -4.98 -0.07
C THR A 94 4.88 -4.45 -0.30
N LEU A 95 3.90 -5.34 -0.15
CA LEU A 95 2.47 -5.01 -0.12
C LEU A 95 1.87 -5.34 1.27
N ALA A 96 2.72 -5.52 2.29
CA ALA A 96 2.32 -6.03 3.60
C ALA A 96 1.45 -5.05 4.39
N ALA A 97 1.59 -3.74 4.12
CA ALA A 97 0.79 -2.67 4.72
C ALA A 97 -0.26 -2.15 3.72
N ALA A 98 -1.06 -3.07 3.17
CA ALA A 98 -2.17 -2.75 2.29
C ALA A 98 -3.50 -2.73 3.05
N VAL A 99 -4.36 -1.78 2.71
CA VAL A 99 -5.72 -1.65 3.21
C VAL A 99 -6.66 -1.48 2.04
N LYS A 100 -7.74 -2.24 2.00
CA LYS A 100 -8.81 -2.01 1.04
C LYS A 100 -9.88 -1.12 1.66
N VAL A 101 -10.37 -0.18 0.86
CA VAL A 101 -11.45 0.74 1.18
C VAL A 101 -12.55 0.53 0.15
N SER A 102 -13.71 0.10 0.61
CA SER A 102 -14.89 -0.12 -0.23
C SER A 102 -15.89 1.00 0.03
N ILE A 103 -16.39 1.64 -1.03
CA ILE A 103 -17.38 2.70 -0.98
C ILE A 103 -18.67 2.18 -1.61
N ASP A 104 -19.78 2.29 -0.89
CA ASP A 104 -21.06 1.80 -1.37
C ASP A 104 -21.71 2.74 -2.40
N ALA A 105 -22.88 2.35 -2.92
CA ALA A 105 -23.61 3.12 -3.91
C ALA A 105 -24.10 4.49 -3.39
N SER A 106 -24.18 4.67 -2.06
CA SER A 106 -24.55 5.95 -1.43
C SER A 106 -23.35 6.88 -1.25
N GLY A 107 -22.12 6.39 -1.44
CA GLY A 107 -20.89 7.15 -1.22
C GLY A 107 -20.31 7.00 0.18
N GLU A 108 -20.89 6.14 1.01
CA GLU A 108 -20.42 5.85 2.36
C GLU A 108 -19.47 4.65 2.38
N LEU A 109 -18.72 4.50 3.48
CA LEU A 109 -17.89 3.31 3.67
C LEU A 109 -18.80 2.07 3.71
N ALA A 110 -18.51 1.10 2.85
CA ALA A 110 -19.22 -0.15 2.85
C ALA A 110 -18.94 -0.92 4.14
N GLU A 111 -19.98 -1.50 4.72
CA GLU A 111 -19.87 -2.36 5.90
C GLU A 111 -18.90 -3.53 5.63
N PRO A 112 -18.03 -3.89 6.60
CA PRO A 112 -17.16 -5.04 6.47
C PRO A 112 -17.97 -6.29 6.13
N GLN A 113 -17.57 -7.00 5.08
CA GLN A 113 -18.17 -8.29 4.73
C GLN A 113 -17.26 -9.45 5.17
N PRO A 114 -17.80 -10.65 5.38
CA PRO A 114 -16.99 -11.83 5.63
C PRO A 114 -16.15 -12.17 4.39
N ASN A 115 -14.86 -12.50 4.57
CA ASN A 115 -13.96 -12.89 3.48
C ASN A 115 -14.64 -13.84 2.50
N ASN A 116 -14.54 -13.53 1.20
CA ASN A 116 -15.15 -14.36 0.19
C ASN A 116 -14.53 -15.76 0.22
N VAL A 117 -15.36 -16.77 0.40
CA VAL A 117 -14.95 -18.17 0.39
C VAL A 117 -15.05 -18.64 -1.06
N PHE A 118 -13.90 -18.85 -1.69
CA PHE A 118 -13.87 -19.22 -3.11
C PHE A 118 -13.91 -20.73 -3.32
N GLU A 119 -13.62 -21.53 -2.29
CA GLU A 119 -13.73 -22.99 -2.35
C GLU A 119 -14.19 -23.54 -1.00
N THR A 120 -15.16 -24.45 -1.05
CA THR A 120 -15.58 -25.28 0.09
C THR A 120 -15.64 -26.74 -0.33
N ARG A 121 -15.16 -27.64 0.54
CA ARG A 121 -15.26 -29.08 0.31
C ARG A 121 -15.48 -29.83 1.63
N ALA A 122 -16.19 -30.95 1.52
CA ALA A 122 -16.39 -31.90 2.60
C ALA A 122 -15.87 -33.26 2.14
N GLU A 123 -15.06 -33.93 2.97
CA GLU A 123 -14.56 -35.27 2.69
C GLU A 123 -14.71 -36.17 3.93
N GLN A 124 -15.07 -37.44 3.71
CA GLN A 124 -15.09 -38.45 4.77
C GLN A 124 -13.67 -38.95 4.99
N VAL A 125 -13.14 -38.77 6.20
CA VAL A 125 -11.74 -39.09 6.52
C VAL A 125 -11.55 -40.38 7.29
N ASP A 126 -12.57 -40.82 8.04
CA ASP A 126 -12.54 -42.07 8.83
C ASP A 126 -13.94 -42.39 9.39
N GLY A 127 -14.60 -43.43 8.85
CA GLY A 127 -15.88 -43.92 9.36
C GLY A 127 -16.92 -42.81 9.52
N ASN A 128 -17.22 -42.42 10.76
CA ASN A 128 -18.19 -41.39 11.09
C ASN A 128 -17.62 -39.95 11.14
N LYS A 129 -16.39 -39.71 10.65
CA LYS A 129 -15.74 -38.40 10.66
C LYS A 129 -15.76 -37.75 9.27
N ILE A 130 -16.15 -36.48 9.26
CA ILE A 130 -16.13 -35.60 8.10
C ILE A 130 -15.11 -34.48 8.34
N ARG A 131 -14.27 -34.18 7.36
CA ARG A 131 -13.45 -32.98 7.31
C ARG A 131 -14.14 -31.95 6.43
N LEU A 132 -14.25 -30.74 6.94
CA LEU A 132 -14.70 -29.56 6.19
C LEU A 132 -13.47 -28.69 5.93
N VAL A 133 -13.28 -28.27 4.68
CA VAL A 133 -12.21 -27.37 4.26
C VAL A 133 -12.83 -26.21 3.50
N TRP A 134 -12.45 -24.99 3.85
CA TRP A 134 -12.80 -23.80 3.07
C TRP A 134 -11.57 -22.91 2.89
N TYR A 135 -11.46 -22.32 1.71
CA TYR A 135 -10.41 -21.36 1.37
C TYR A 135 -11.02 -19.99 1.17
N TYR A 136 -10.36 -18.97 1.70
CA TYR A 136 -10.77 -17.58 1.62
C TYR A 136 -9.58 -16.71 1.21
N CYS A 137 -9.84 -15.58 0.56
CA CYS A 137 -8.81 -14.61 0.24
C CYS A 137 -8.68 -13.61 1.41
N PRO A 138 -7.55 -13.58 2.15
CA PRO A 138 -7.42 -12.72 3.32
C PRO A 138 -7.30 -11.24 2.97
N ILE A 139 -6.86 -10.90 1.75
CA ILE A 139 -6.78 -9.53 1.24
C ILE A 139 -7.24 -9.54 -0.22
N GLU A 140 -8.55 -9.54 -0.42
CA GLU A 140 -9.25 -8.95 -1.58
C GLU A 140 -10.71 -8.64 -1.20
N GLN A 141 -10.94 -8.04 -0.02
CA GLN A 141 -12.26 -7.63 0.45
C GLN A 141 -12.32 -6.27 1.09
#